data_AF-A0A2V5UDL6-F1
#
_entry.id   AF-A0A2V5UDL6-F1
#
_cell.length_a   1.000
_cell.length_b   1.000
_cell.length_c   1.000
_cell.angle_alpha   90.00
_cell.angle_beta   90.00
_cell.angle_gamma   90.00
#
_symmetry.space_group_name_H-M   'P 1'
#
loop_
_entity.id
_entity.type
_entity.pdbx_description
1 polymer ?
#
loop_
_entity_poly.entity_id
_entity_poly.type
_entity_poly.pdbx_seq_one_letter_code
_entity_poly.pdbx_strand_id
1 'polypeptide(L)' 'RNLSLAIKEIEERGRANEDVLALLEFIKSSKRGVCLGR' A
#
# COMPACT_ATOMS: atom_id res chain seq x y z
N ARG A 1 -6.86 6.74 -6.57
CA ARG A 1 -7.51 7.60 -5.56
C ARG A 1 -7.88 6.81 -4.31
N ASN A 2 -8.61 5.69 -4.41
CA ASN A 2 -8.95 4.86 -3.24
C ASN A 2 -7.74 4.14 -2.63
N LEU A 3 -6.79 3.69 -3.45
CA LEU A 3 -5.58 3.02 -2.96
C LEU A 3 -4.72 3.93 -2.06
N SER A 4 -4.51 5.19 -2.45
CA SER A 4 -3.75 6.16 -1.64
C SER A 4 -4.40 6.43 -0.28
N LEU A 5 -5.74 6.41 -0.21
CA LEU A 5 -6.48 6.54 1.04
C LEU A 5 -6.30 5.29 1.92
N ALA A 6 -6.43 4.09 1.34
CA ALA A 6 -6.23 2.84 2.04
C ALA A 6 -4.80 2.69 2.61
N ILE A 7 -3.78 3.10 1.85
CA ILE A 7 -2.38 3.13 2.33
C ILE A 7 -2.27 3.99 3.58
N LYS A 8 -2.81 5.21 3.53
CA LYS A 8 -2.78 6.15 4.66
C LYS A 8 -3.49 5.57 5.89
N GLU A 9 -4.68 4.97 5.72
CA GLU A 9 -5.42 4.36 6.83
C GLU A 9 -4.68 3.19 7.48
N ILE A 10 -3.96 2.38 6.69
CA ILE A 10 -3.15 1.27 7.21
C ILE A 10 -1.96 1.81 8.01
N GLU A 11 -1.29 2.84 7.51
CA GLU A 11 -0.17 3.50 8.20
C GLU A 11 -0.63 4.19 9.50
N GLU A 12 -1.75 4.92 9.49
CA GLU A 12 -2.29 5.62 10.67
C GLU A 12 -2.75 4.65 11.77
N ARG A 13 -3.20 3.44 11.42
CA ARG A 13 -3.62 2.44 12.41
C ARG A 13 -2.46 1.77 13.14
N GLY A 14 -1.23 1.88 12.64
CA GLY A 14 -0.02 1.36 13.29
C GLY A 14 -0.01 -0.16 13.54
N ARG A 15 -0.84 -0.92 12.82
CA ARG A 15 -1.07 -2.37 13.05
C ARG A 15 -0.68 -3.26 11.85
N ALA A 16 0.09 -2.73 10.90
CA ALA A 16 0.60 -3.50 9.79
C ALA A 16 1.75 -4.41 10.25
N ASN A 17 1.72 -5.69 9.85
CA ASN A 17 2.87 -6.58 10.01
C ASN A 17 3.91 -6.31 8.92
N GLU A 18 5.07 -6.97 9.01
CA GLU A 18 6.20 -6.77 8.09
C GLU A 18 5.84 -7.04 6.63
N ASP A 19 5.02 -8.07 6.37
CA ASP A 19 4.56 -8.40 5.02
C ASP A 19 3.72 -7.26 4.40
N VAL A 20 2.80 -6.68 5.19
CA VAL A 20 1.97 -5.56 4.75
C VAL A 20 2.83 -4.32 4.52
N LEU A 21 3.81 -4.05 5.38
CA LEU A 21 4.74 -2.93 5.19
C LEU A 21 5.54 -3.07 3.89
N ALA A 22 6.08 -4.26 3.62
CA ALA A 22 6.81 -4.54 2.38
C ALA A 22 5.92 -4.34 1.13
N LEU A 23 4.67 -4.79 1.19
CA LEU A 23 3.70 -4.56 0.11
C LEU A 23 3.41 -3.07 -0.10
N LEU A 24 3.21 -2.30 0.98
CA LEU A 24 2.97 -0.86 0.89
C LEU A 24 4.17 -0.13 0.28
N GLU A 25 5.39 -0.54 0.62
CA GLU A 25 6.62 0.03 0.07
C GLU A 25 6.76 -0.28 -1.43
N PHE A 26 6.45 -1.51 -1.84
CA PHE A 26 6.37 -1.89 -3.25
C PHE A 26 5.35 -1.02 -4.01
N ILE A 27 4.14 -0.86 -3.47
CA ILE A 27 3.10 -0.04 -4.10
C ILE A 27 3.54 1.42 -4.22
N LYS A 28 4.13 2.00 -3.16
CA LYS A 28 4.59 3.39 -3.12
C LYS A 28 5.77 3.65 -4.07
N SER A 29 6.66 2.68 -4.26
CA SER A 29 7.81 2.83 -5.16
C SER A 29 7.47 2.66 -6.65
N SER A 30 6.29 2.14 -6.99
CA SER A 30 5.87 1.95 -8.38
C SER A 30 5.52 3.26 -9.09
N LYS A 31 6.35 3.64 -10.06
CA LYS A 31 6.16 4.84 -10.91
C LYS A 31 4.96 4.75 -11.87
N ARG A 32 4.55 3.54 -12.25
CA ARG A 32 3.46 3.30 -13.22
C ARG A 32 2.16 2.83 -12.55
N GLY A 33 2.13 2.79 -11.22
CA GLY A 33 1.07 2.16 -10.45
C GLY A 33 1.20 0.63 -10.41
N VAL A 34 0.27 -0.01 -9.72
CA VAL A 34 0.22 -1.48 -9.58
C VAL A 34 -0.96 -2.04 -10.34
N CYS A 35 -0.76 -3.16 -11.04
CA CYS A 35 -1.84 -3.87 -11.72
C CYS A 35 -2.65 -4.65 -10.69
N LEU A 36 -3.96 -4.44 -10.70
CA LEU A 36 -4.90 -5.30 -10.00
C LEU A 36 -5.26 -6.41 -11.01
N GLY A 37 -4.79 -7.63 -10.76
CA GLY A 37 -5.11 -8.79 -11.59
C GLY A 37 -6.64 -8.95 -11.76
N ARG A 38 -7.05 -9.55 -12.89
CA ARG A 38 -8.45 -9.90 -13.14
C ARG A 38 -8.80 -11.23 -12.53
#